data_AF-A0A5J4Q750-F1
#
_entry.id   AF-A0A5J4Q750-F1
#
_cell.length_a   1.000
_cell.length_b   1.000
_cell.length_c   1.000
_cell.angle_alpha   90.00
_cell.angle_beta   90.00
_cell.angle_gamma   90.00
#
_symmetry.space_group_name_H-M   'P 1'
#
loop_
_entity.id
_entity.type
_entity.pdbx_description
1 polymer ?
#
loop_
_entity_poly.entity_id
_entity_poly.type
_entity_poly.pdbx_seq_one_letter_code
_entity_poly.pdbx_strand_id
1 'polypeptide(L)'
;MVDRLTGKPLQLDLSDLPMKKGIITNRNKFILGPSGSGKSFFTNHMVRQYYEQGSHVLLVDTGNSYEGLCNLIHRHTNGQDGIYFTYTEENPISFNPFYTED
;
A
#
# COMPACT_ATOMS: atom_id res chain seq x y z
N MET A 1 -7.57 -7.91 -6.99
CA MET A 1 -9.00 -8.19 -6.88
C MET A 1 -9.52 -8.23 -8.29
N VAL A 2 -10.23 -9.30 -8.63
CA VAL A 2 -10.77 -9.50 -9.97
C VAL A 2 -12.27 -9.69 -9.84
N ASP A 3 -13.01 -9.29 -10.87
CA ASP A 3 -14.39 -9.72 -11.00
C ASP A 3 -14.43 -11.26 -11.07
N ARG A 4 -15.23 -11.87 -10.20
CA ARG A 4 -15.23 -13.34 -10.03
C ARG A 4 -15.71 -14.07 -11.28
N LEU A 5 -16.62 -13.47 -12.04
CA LEU A 5 -17.25 -14.11 -13.19
C LEU A 5 -16.41 -13.98 -14.47
N THR A 6 -15.75 -12.85 -14.63
CA THR A 6 -15.01 -12.52 -15.86
C THR A 6 -13.49 -12.59 -15.70
N GLY A 7 -12.98 -12.66 -14.47
CA GLY A 7 -11.55 -12.63 -14.17
C GLY A 7 -10.88 -11.29 -14.45
N LYS A 8 -11.64 -10.26 -14.86
CA LYS A 8 -11.09 -8.94 -15.18
C LYS A 8 -10.59 -8.25 -13.91
N PRO A 9 -9.42 -7.59 -13.94
CA PRO A 9 -8.97 -6.75 -12.84
C PRO A 9 -10.02 -5.71 -12.47
N LEU A 10 -10.35 -5.64 -11.18
CA LEU A 10 -11.29 -4.65 -10.67
C LEU A 10 -10.49 -3.43 -10.22
N GLN A 11 -10.79 -2.27 -10.80
CA GLN A 11 -10.35 -0.99 -10.25
C GLN A 11 -11.51 -0.34 -9.49
N LEU A 12 -11.30 0.04 -8.23
CA LEU A 12 -12.34 0.62 -7.38
C LEU A 12 -11.88 1.94 -6.76
N ASP A 13 -12.59 3.02 -7.08
CA ASP A 13 -12.39 4.32 -6.44
C ASP A 13 -13.17 4.40 -5.13
N LEU A 14 -12.45 4.31 -4.02
CA LEU A 14 -12.98 4.41 -2.66
C LEU A 14 -12.83 5.82 -2.06
N SER A 15 -12.34 6.81 -2.80
CA SER A 15 -11.92 8.09 -2.21
C SER A 15 -12.24 9.30 -3.05
N ASP A 16 -11.86 9.37 -4.32
CA ASP A 16 -11.90 10.63 -5.06
C ASP A 16 -13.30 11.00 -5.52
N LEU A 17 -14.04 10.09 -6.14
CA LEU A 17 -15.43 10.34 -6.51
C LEU A 17 -16.34 10.53 -5.29
N PRO A 18 -16.25 9.70 -4.21
CA PRO A 18 -17.00 9.95 -2.98
C PRO A 18 -16.70 11.32 -2.34
N MET A 19 -15.43 11.75 -2.31
CA MET A 19 -15.04 13.10 -1.85
C MET A 19 -15.65 14.19 -2.73
N LYS A 20 -15.53 14.08 -4.06
CA LYS A 20 -16.10 15.05 -5.03
C LYS A 20 -17.62 15.19 -4.91
N LYS A 21 -18.32 14.10 -4.56
CA LYS A 21 -19.77 14.08 -4.34
C LYS A 21 -20.17 14.53 -2.93
N GLY A 22 -19.22 14.83 -2.04
CA GLY A 22 -19.51 15.20 -0.65
C GLY A 22 -20.06 14.04 0.20
N ILE A 23 -19.87 12.79 -0.22
CA ILE A 23 -20.33 11.59 0.52
C ILE A 23 -19.42 11.33 1.72
N ILE A 24 -18.12 11.62 1.56
CA ILE A 24 -17.11 11.53 2.61
C ILE A 24 -16.40 12.87 2.75
N THR A 25 -15.90 13.14 3.96
CA THR A 25 -15.15 14.36 4.28
C THR A 25 -13.64 14.09 4.42
N ASN A 26 -13.24 12.81 4.47
CA ASN A 26 -11.84 12.40 4.58
C ASN A 26 -11.62 11.05 3.86
N ARG A 27 -10.35 10.66 3.69
CA ARG A 27 -9.93 9.43 3.00
C ARG A 27 -9.48 8.31 3.94
N ASN A 28 -9.64 8.48 5.26
CA ASN A 28 -9.21 7.50 6.25
C ASN A 28 -10.03 6.23 6.12
N LYS A 29 -9.39 5.06 6.31
CA LYS A 29 -10.03 3.75 6.15
C LYS A 29 -9.72 2.89 7.36
N PHE A 30 -10.75 2.23 7.88
CA PHE A 30 -10.62 1.23 8.94
C PHE A 30 -10.99 -0.14 8.38
N ILE A 31 -10.02 -1.05 8.31
CA ILE A 31 -10.17 -2.37 7.73
C ILE A 31 -10.14 -3.39 8.88
N LEU A 32 -11.27 -4.04 9.13
CA LEU A 32 -11.45 -4.97 10.26
C LEU A 32 -11.73 -6.39 9.78
N GLY A 33 -11.17 -7.38 10.47
CA GLY A 33 -11.42 -8.80 10.22
C GLY A 33 -10.47 -9.72 10.99
N PRO A 34 -10.85 -10.97 11.27
CA PRO A 34 -9.99 -11.94 11.98
C PRO A 34 -8.78 -12.35 11.14
N SER A 35 -7.79 -13.03 11.74
CA SER A 35 -6.68 -13.61 10.97
C SER A 35 -7.19 -14.53 9.85
N GLY A 36 -6.53 -14.53 8.70
CA GLY A 36 -6.96 -15.29 7.52
C GLY A 36 -8.16 -14.72 6.75
N SER A 37 -8.81 -13.64 7.20
CA SER A 37 -9.98 -13.05 6.51
C SER A 37 -9.67 -12.27 5.23
N GLY A 38 -8.40 -12.23 4.79
CA GLY A 38 -7.99 -11.51 3.59
C GLY A 38 -7.75 -10.00 3.76
N LYS A 39 -7.62 -9.49 5.01
CA LYS A 39 -7.30 -8.06 5.25
C LYS A 39 -6.08 -7.59 4.47
N SER A 40 -4.94 -8.27 4.63
CA SER A 40 -3.69 -7.90 3.93
C SER A 40 -3.83 -8.03 2.42
N PHE A 41 -4.55 -9.04 1.93
CA PHE A 41 -4.81 -9.20 0.49
C PHE A 41 -5.63 -8.02 -0.07
N PHE A 42 -6.66 -7.59 0.63
CA PHE A 42 -7.44 -6.40 0.28
C PHE A 42 -6.59 -5.13 0.34
N THR A 43 -5.88 -4.89 1.44
CA THR A 43 -5.04 -3.70 1.63
C THR A 43 -3.95 -3.62 0.57
N ASN A 44 -3.30 -4.74 0.25
CA ASN A 44 -2.23 -4.78 -0.76
C ASN A 44 -2.77 -4.39 -2.14
N HIS A 45 -3.96 -4.88 -2.49
CA HIS A 45 -4.63 -4.48 -3.72
C HIS A 45 -5.01 -3.00 -3.74
N MET A 46 -5.58 -2.48 -2.65
CA MET A 46 -5.96 -1.07 -2.52
C MET A 46 -4.72 -0.17 -2.65
N VAL A 47 -3.62 -0.51 -1.98
CA VAL A 47 -2.36 0.22 -2.01
C VAL A 47 -1.76 0.24 -3.42
N ARG A 48 -1.74 -0.91 -4.10
CA ARG A 48 -1.32 -0.99 -5.51
C ARG A 48 -2.11 -0.02 -6.39
N GLN A 49 -3.42 0.07 -6.21
CA GLN A 49 -4.25 0.97 -7.00
C GLN A 49 -3.91 2.44 -6.76
N TYR A 50 -3.69 2.83 -5.50
CA TYR A 50 -3.24 4.19 -5.17
C TYR A 50 -1.88 4.51 -5.78
N TYR A 51 -0.94 3.56 -5.71
CA TYR A 51 0.36 3.69 -6.36
C TYR A 51 0.23 3.86 -7.87
N GLU A 52 -0.58 3.03 -8.55
CA GLU A 52 -0.83 3.12 -10.00
C GLU A 52 -1.48 4.46 -10.40
N GLN A 53 -2.16 5.13 -9.47
CA GLN A 53 -2.74 6.47 -9.65
C GLN A 53 -1.75 7.61 -9.33
N GLY A 54 -0.49 7.29 -9.01
CA GLY A 54 0.56 8.27 -8.69
C GLY A 54 0.57 8.73 -7.23
N SER A 55 -0.12 8.03 -6.31
CA SER A 55 -0.05 8.37 -4.89
C SER A 55 1.27 7.90 -4.28
N HIS A 56 1.89 8.74 -3.45
CA HIS A 56 3.00 8.31 -2.61
C HIS A 56 2.48 7.42 -1.47
N VAL A 57 3.02 6.21 -1.35
CA VAL A 57 2.60 5.23 -0.33
C VAL A 57 3.74 4.99 0.65
N LEU A 58 3.47 5.27 1.93
CA LEU A 58 4.28 4.79 3.05
C LEU A 58 3.47 3.75 3.83
N LEU A 59 4.05 2.59 4.07
CA LEU A 59 3.38 1.47 4.75
C LEU A 59 4.28 0.90 5.84
N VAL A 60 3.70 0.71 7.03
CA VAL A 60 4.34 -0.02 8.13
C VAL A 60 3.79 -1.45 8.13
N ASP A 61 4.66 -2.42 7.85
CA ASP A 61 4.31 -3.84 7.76
C ASP A 61 4.94 -4.62 8.90
N THR A 62 4.13 -5.40 9.61
CA THR A 62 4.61 -6.33 10.66
C THR A 62 4.65 -7.78 10.19
N GLY A 63 4.08 -8.11 9.02
CA GLY A 63 3.85 -9.48 8.56
C GLY A 63 4.41 -9.79 7.18
N ASN A 64 5.32 -8.96 6.65
CA ASN A 64 5.93 -9.07 5.30
C ASN A 64 4.91 -9.30 4.16
N SER A 65 3.67 -8.88 4.36
CA SER A 65 2.56 -9.07 3.43
C SER A 65 2.71 -8.21 2.17
N TYR A 66 3.50 -7.14 2.23
CA TYR A 66 3.62 -6.16 1.12
C TYR A 66 4.97 -6.22 0.41
N GLU A 67 5.94 -6.98 0.93
CA GLU A 67 7.28 -7.16 0.33
C GLU A 67 7.20 -7.57 -1.15
N GLY A 68 6.30 -8.51 -1.48
CA GLY A 68 6.11 -8.96 -2.86
C GLY A 68 5.67 -7.86 -3.83
N LEU A 69 4.84 -6.92 -3.38
CA LEU A 69 4.42 -5.78 -4.20
C LEU A 69 5.58 -4.78 -4.36
N CYS A 70 6.29 -4.47 -3.27
CA CYS A 70 7.49 -3.61 -3.32
C CYS A 70 8.52 -4.17 -4.30
N ASN A 71 8.85 -5.46 -4.21
CA ASN A 71 9.79 -6.12 -5.13
C ASN A 71 9.33 -6.07 -6.61
N LEU A 72 8.02 -6.21 -6.86
CA LEU A 72 7.48 -6.10 -8.22
C LEU A 72 7.67 -4.67 -8.77
N ILE A 73 7.32 -3.66 -7.97
CA ILE A 73 7.49 -2.25 -8.33
C ILE A 73 8.97 -1.93 -8.53
N HIS A 74 9.84 -2.41 -7.64
CA HIS A 74 11.28 -2.20 -7.71
C HIS A 74 11.87 -2.73 -9.02
N ARG A 75 11.50 -3.95 -9.41
CA ARG A 75 11.91 -4.52 -10.69
C ARG A 75 11.36 -3.72 -11.88
N HIS A 76 10.08 -3.35 -11.85
CA HIS A 76 9.46 -2.59 -12.93
C HIS A 76 10.12 -1.21 -13.12
N THR A 77 10.52 -0.56 -12.03
CA THR A 77 11.08 0.79 -12.04
C THR A 77 12.61 0.80 -12.14
N ASN A 78 13.25 -0.35 -12.37
CA ASN A 78 14.70 -0.50 -12.36
C ASN A 78 15.36 0.07 -11.09
N GLY A 79 14.71 -0.15 -9.95
CA GLY A 79 15.19 0.23 -8.64
C GLY A 79 14.86 1.65 -8.19
N GLN A 80 14.12 2.42 -8.97
CA GLN A 80 13.75 3.80 -8.61
C GLN A 80 12.64 3.88 -7.55
N ASP A 81 11.80 2.85 -7.42
CA ASP A 81 10.71 2.79 -6.45
C ASP A 81 10.58 1.36 -5.86
N GLY A 82 9.53 1.08 -5.08
CA GLY A 82 9.26 -0.24 -4.52
C GLY A 82 10.23 -0.62 -3.40
N ILE A 83 10.63 0.36 -2.60
CA ILE A 83 11.63 0.17 -1.53
C ILE A 83 10.97 -0.53 -0.34
N TYR A 84 11.61 -1.60 0.15
CA TYR A 84 11.18 -2.33 1.34
C TYR A 84 12.31 -2.32 2.37
N PHE A 85 12.10 -1.58 3.46
CA PHE A 85 13.02 -1.60 4.61
C PHE A 85 12.58 -2.69 5.58
N THR A 86 13.48 -3.63 5.85
CA THR A 86 13.28 -4.67 6.86
C THR A 86 14.34 -4.55 7.94
N TYR A 87 13.96 -4.93 9.17
CA TYR A 87 14.92 -5.11 10.24
C TYR A 87 15.77 -6.37 9.97
N THR A 88 17.08 -6.24 10.13
CA THR A 88 17.97 -7.38 10.39
C THR A 88 18.79 -7.08 11.65
N GLU A 89 19.35 -8.10 12.30
CA GLU A 89 20.19 -7.89 13.47
C GLU A 89 21.46 -7.09 13.12
N GLU A 90 22.01 -7.32 11.92
CA GLU A 90 23.20 -6.63 11.42
C GLU A 90 22.91 -5.21 10.93
N ASN A 91 21.67 -4.94 10.51
CA ASN A 91 21.24 -3.65 9.96
C ASN A 91 19.83 -3.29 10.47
N PRO A 92 19.72 -2.83 11.73
CA PRO A 92 18.44 -2.42 12.27
C PRO A 92 17.90 -1.19 11.54
N ILE A 93 16.58 -1.12 11.38
CA ILE A 93 15.93 0.10 10.87
C ILE A 93 16.22 1.24 11.85
N SER A 94 16.94 2.24 11.38
CA SER A 94 17.25 3.45 12.14
C SER A 94 16.84 4.68 11.32
N PHE A 95 16.15 5.60 11.98
CA PHE A 95 15.78 6.90 11.41
C PHE A 95 15.89 7.92 12.53
N ASN A 96 16.54 9.05 12.26
CA ASN A 96 16.61 10.15 13.21
C ASN A 96 15.44 11.12 12.95
N PRO A 97 14.39 11.13 13.80
CA PRO A 97 13.25 12.03 13.61
C PRO A 97 13.57 13.51 13.86
N PHE A 98 14.78 13.81 14.36
CA PHE A 98 15.27 15.16 14.58
C PHE A 98 16.28 15.61 13.52
N TYR A 99 16.51 14.82 12.48
CA TYR A 99 17.38 15.23 11.39
C TYR A 99 16.72 16.36 10.58
N THR A 100 17.42 17.49 10.48
CA THR A 100 17.06 18.62 9.63
C THR A 100 18.25 18.92 8.73
N GLU A 101 18.00 19.23 7.46
CA GLU A 101 19.02 19.90 6.63
C GLU A 101 19.15 21.32 7.16
N ASP A 102 20.35 21.75 7.56
CA ASP A 102 20.61 23.10 8.12
C ASP A 102 20.12 24.23 7.19
#